data_AF-A0AA90K286-F1
#
_entry.id   AF-A0AA90K286-F1
#
_cell.length_a   1.000
_cell.length_b   1.000
_cell.length_c   1.000
_cell.angle_alpha   90.00
_cell.angle_beta   90.00
_cell.angle_gamma   90.00
#
_symmetry.space_group_name_H-M   'P 1'
#
loop_
_entity.id
_entity.type
_entity.pdbx_description
1 polymer ?
#
loop_
_entity_poly.entity_id
_entity_poly.type
_entity_poly.pdbx_seq_one_letter_code
_entity_poly.pdbx_strand_id
1 'polypeptide(L)'
;MTSSTPVATSAPTPTPAAVPSDDPAPTPNFAPHPGTTAPDPGSTAPGPRTIAVLADSDTRWKWGALTARRIAPEARLEAYLLRGRATPTVRQLGEVGVGAEAMAEVTAAEFLARTTGDPQDGGRPDVVVLACVGGTVRAMTQALNAAAPPAGGPRPVIVTGYVGVVYEKLADGLLLRHGADVVLANSPYDADRFRTVYEGVGADASGVVGAALPFLGGEPYRPSARRPFTVVFAVQPSVPESRRDRAYLMERITRHAELHPERRVVVKLRSKPGEHTTHIEEFPYPALAAKAARAAKAAKAAKASNAVNASTTRRTADARGTVNAGNPTDPSNPTAAGNPTAASRPTNASNAPASNAPATSPPATNARNAPGGTAPAGSVEFAHGHMGDVLDATDLLVTVSSTAALEAMHRGIPTAVVTDLGVREALGNHQFLGSGALASFDELDDGVLPNADPGWLRRHGVIADGDPFDAVRERVGALVDRAAAGRLPAPQPYLTERIAPGYLPGVLARHGLTPDGRLADGVPATDARVGGVRRFVRRVTRDAARAVYRHGVQRVAPAIRRWGQV
;
A
#
# COMPACT_ATOMS: atom_id res chain seq x y z
N MET A 1 -29.58 -49.39 -16.41
CA MET A 1 -30.42 -50.43 -15.76
C MET A 1 -29.49 -51.20 -14.84
N THR A 2 -29.22 -50.70 -13.63
CA THR A 2 -29.89 -51.08 -12.37
C THR A 2 -29.84 -52.58 -12.09
N SER A 3 -28.87 -52.98 -11.25
CA SER A 3 -28.96 -54.19 -10.43
C SER A 3 -28.85 -53.76 -8.98
N SER A 4 -29.95 -53.90 -8.26
CA SER A 4 -30.12 -53.65 -6.83
C SER A 4 -30.60 -54.95 -6.20
N THR A 5 -29.97 -55.40 -5.12
CA THR A 5 -30.63 -56.08 -3.98
C THR A 5 -29.63 -56.21 -2.81
N PRO A 6 -30.11 -56.32 -1.56
CA PRO A 6 -29.54 -55.60 -0.42
C PRO A 6 -28.96 -56.53 0.65
N VAL A 7 -28.11 -55.98 1.53
CA VAL A 7 -27.76 -56.62 2.80
C VAL A 7 -27.83 -55.59 3.91
N ALA A 8 -28.63 -55.91 4.93
CA ALA A 8 -28.80 -55.16 6.15
C ALA A 8 -27.56 -55.29 7.05
N THR A 9 -27.18 -54.19 7.71
CA THR A 9 -26.33 -54.25 8.91
C THR A 9 -26.75 -53.15 9.88
N SER A 10 -27.01 -53.59 11.09
CA SER A 10 -27.48 -52.89 12.28
C SER A 10 -26.50 -51.83 12.79
N ALA A 11 -27.03 -50.66 13.13
CA ALA A 11 -26.30 -49.57 13.79
C ALA A 11 -26.08 -49.85 15.29
N PRO A 12 -24.92 -49.53 15.87
CA PRO A 12 -24.70 -49.62 17.32
C PRO A 12 -25.25 -48.39 18.06
N THR A 13 -25.90 -48.66 19.19
CA THR A 13 -26.42 -47.68 20.16
C THR A 13 -25.27 -46.97 20.90
N PRO A 14 -25.34 -45.64 21.13
CA PRO A 14 -24.32 -44.93 21.89
C PRO A 14 -24.44 -45.16 23.40
N THR A 15 -23.34 -45.52 24.03
CA THR A 15 -23.14 -45.62 25.50
C THR A 15 -23.19 -44.23 26.14
N PRO A 16 -23.83 -44.04 27.31
CA PRO A 16 -23.89 -42.74 27.98
C PRO A 16 -22.52 -42.34 28.53
N ALA A 17 -22.13 -41.09 28.24
CA ALA A 17 -20.91 -40.48 28.74
C ALA A 17 -20.98 -40.25 30.27
N ALA A 18 -19.90 -40.61 30.96
CA ALA A 18 -19.70 -40.33 32.37
C ALA A 18 -19.57 -38.81 32.61
N VAL A 19 -20.25 -38.33 33.65
CA VAL A 19 -20.17 -36.96 34.16
C VAL A 19 -18.83 -36.77 34.90
N PRO A 20 -17.96 -35.83 34.50
CA PRO A 20 -16.82 -35.44 35.33
C PRO A 20 -17.27 -34.44 36.39
N SER A 21 -16.81 -34.70 37.60
CA SER A 21 -16.96 -33.92 38.83
C SER A 21 -16.48 -32.47 38.72
N ASP A 22 -17.25 -31.57 39.34
CA ASP A 22 -16.85 -30.21 39.69
C ASP A 22 -15.67 -30.23 40.67
N ASP A 23 -14.46 -30.04 40.16
CA ASP A 23 -13.32 -29.57 40.94
C ASP A 23 -12.70 -28.36 40.22
N PRO A 24 -12.54 -27.20 40.89
CA PRO A 24 -11.95 -26.02 40.27
C PRO A 24 -10.47 -26.29 39.95
N ALA A 25 -10.13 -26.22 38.66
CA ALA A 25 -8.74 -26.28 38.21
C ALA A 25 -7.90 -25.18 38.89
N PRO A 26 -6.66 -25.48 39.31
CA PRO A 26 -5.82 -24.51 39.98
C PRO A 26 -5.49 -23.36 39.03
N THR A 27 -5.72 -22.14 39.50
CA THR A 27 -5.28 -20.90 38.85
C THR A 27 -3.80 -21.00 38.47
N PRO A 28 -3.40 -20.76 37.20
CA PRO A 28 -1.99 -20.67 36.88
C PRO A 28 -1.41 -19.43 37.57
N ASN A 29 -0.55 -19.69 38.54
CA ASN A 29 0.23 -18.69 39.25
C ASN A 29 1.21 -18.04 38.26
N PHE A 30 0.87 -16.88 37.73
CA PHE A 30 1.78 -16.04 36.95
C PHE A 30 2.85 -15.46 37.89
N ALA A 31 3.88 -16.25 38.17
CA ALA A 31 5.12 -15.72 38.69
C ALA A 31 5.82 -14.92 37.57
N PRO A 32 6.28 -13.68 37.83
CA PRO A 32 7.05 -12.92 36.85
C PRO A 32 8.40 -13.62 36.62
N HIS A 33 8.64 -14.12 35.40
CA HIS A 33 9.96 -14.65 35.05
C HIS A 33 10.97 -13.50 34.96
N PRO A 34 12.14 -13.63 35.62
CA PRO A 34 13.15 -12.59 35.69
C PRO A 34 14.01 -12.58 34.43
N GLY A 35 14.33 -11.37 33.97
CA GLY A 35 15.65 -11.03 33.44
C GLY A 35 16.06 -11.62 32.09
N THR A 36 16.33 -10.72 31.14
CA THR A 36 17.36 -10.83 30.11
C THR A 36 18.42 -11.88 30.45
N THR A 37 18.34 -13.06 29.83
CA THR A 37 19.46 -13.99 29.79
C THR A 37 20.50 -13.43 28.85
N ALA A 38 21.64 -13.04 29.41
CA ALA A 38 22.84 -12.73 28.64
C ALA A 38 23.17 -13.88 27.68
N PRO A 39 23.74 -13.60 26.49
CA PRO A 39 24.10 -14.64 25.54
C PRO A 39 25.18 -15.56 26.12
N ASP A 40 25.04 -16.85 25.82
CA ASP A 40 25.97 -17.92 26.14
C ASP A 40 27.37 -17.61 25.54
N PRO A 41 28.45 -17.51 26.34
CA PRO A 41 29.77 -17.04 25.87
C PRO A 41 30.57 -18.08 25.06
N GLY A 42 29.94 -19.12 24.49
CA GLY A 42 30.64 -20.29 23.94
C GLY A 42 30.53 -20.55 22.43
N SER A 43 29.71 -19.84 21.66
CA SER A 43 29.54 -20.10 20.21
C SER A 43 29.78 -18.83 19.38
N THR A 44 31.05 -18.56 19.07
CA THR A 44 31.46 -17.44 18.22
C THR A 44 32.01 -17.95 16.89
N ALA A 45 31.14 -18.48 16.03
CA ALA A 45 31.39 -18.31 14.60
C ALA A 45 31.02 -16.85 14.27
N PRO A 46 31.95 -16.01 13.78
CA PRO A 46 31.62 -14.62 13.52
C PRO A 46 30.61 -14.56 12.37
N GLY A 47 29.37 -14.15 12.67
CA GLY A 47 28.36 -13.84 11.66
C GLY A 47 28.83 -12.75 10.68
N PRO A 48 28.04 -12.41 9.65
CA PRO A 48 28.47 -11.45 8.64
C PRO A 48 28.83 -10.12 9.29
N ARG A 49 29.98 -9.57 8.92
CA ARG A 49 30.52 -8.32 9.45
C ARG A 49 30.02 -7.11 8.67
N THR A 50 29.83 -7.27 7.36
CA THR A 50 29.32 -6.21 6.49
C THR A 50 28.16 -6.71 5.63
N ILE A 51 27.05 -5.96 5.63
CA ILE A 51 25.90 -6.19 4.77
C ILE A 51 25.68 -4.97 3.88
N ALA A 52 25.66 -5.17 2.57
CA ALA A 52 25.24 -4.16 1.60
C ALA A 52 23.77 -4.36 1.24
N VAL A 53 22.96 -3.30 1.33
CA VAL A 53 21.55 -3.31 0.92
C VAL A 53 21.40 -2.44 -0.32
N LEU A 54 20.93 -3.02 -1.41
CA LEU A 54 20.50 -2.28 -2.59
C LEU A 54 18.97 -2.18 -2.61
N ALA A 55 18.44 -0.97 -2.71
CA ALA A 55 17.02 -0.71 -2.86
C ALA A 55 16.74 0.32 -3.96
N ASP A 56 15.55 0.26 -4.55
CA ASP A 56 15.09 1.15 -5.64
C ASP A 56 13.75 1.84 -5.30
N SER A 57 13.41 1.89 -4.01
CA SER A 57 12.36 2.73 -3.40
C SER A 57 12.45 2.68 -1.88
N ASP A 58 11.81 3.62 -1.19
CA ASP A 58 11.77 3.74 0.27
C ASP A 58 11.19 2.51 0.96
N THR A 59 10.07 1.97 0.45
CA THR A 59 9.43 0.80 1.07
C THR A 59 10.34 -0.42 1.01
N ARG A 60 11.12 -0.55 -0.07
CA ARG A 60 12.09 -1.62 -0.23
C ARG A 60 13.38 -1.36 0.53
N TRP A 61 13.80 -0.10 0.68
CA TRP A 61 14.85 0.29 1.61
C TRP A 61 14.50 -0.11 3.05
N LYS A 62 13.30 0.26 3.53
CA LYS A 62 12.80 -0.15 4.86
C LYS A 62 12.86 -1.65 5.04
N TRP A 63 12.36 -2.42 4.07
CA TRP A 63 12.40 -3.88 4.13
C TRP A 63 13.85 -4.40 4.15
N GLY A 64 14.70 -3.96 3.23
CA GLY A 64 16.07 -4.45 3.10
C GLY A 64 16.94 -4.12 4.32
N ALA A 65 16.84 -2.90 4.84
CA ALA A 65 17.57 -2.45 6.02
C ALA A 65 17.13 -3.20 7.29
N LEU A 66 15.82 -3.38 7.50
CA LEU A 66 15.31 -4.16 8.64
C LEU A 66 15.67 -5.64 8.50
N THR A 67 15.58 -6.22 7.30
CA THR A 67 16.04 -7.58 7.02
C THR A 67 17.53 -7.74 7.36
N ALA A 68 18.39 -6.82 6.93
CA ALA A 68 19.81 -6.85 7.25
C ALA A 68 20.05 -6.84 8.78
N ARG A 69 19.33 -5.99 9.52
CA ARG A 69 19.41 -5.94 11.00
C ARG A 69 18.88 -7.20 11.68
N ARG A 70 17.90 -7.88 11.11
CA ARG A 70 17.40 -9.18 11.62
C ARG A 70 18.38 -10.33 11.34
N ILE A 71 19.13 -10.25 10.24
CA ILE A 71 20.17 -11.21 9.87
C ILE A 71 21.40 -11.05 10.77
N ALA A 72 21.90 -9.83 10.91
CA ALA A 72 23.04 -9.54 11.77
C ALA A 72 22.90 -8.14 12.38
N PRO A 73 22.46 -8.06 13.65
CA PRO A 73 22.24 -6.79 14.35
C PRO A 73 23.49 -5.90 14.37
N GLU A 74 24.65 -6.51 14.61
CA GLU A 74 25.95 -5.85 14.80
C GLU A 74 26.74 -5.63 13.49
N ALA A 75 26.22 -6.07 12.34
CA ALA A 75 26.93 -5.89 11.07
C ALA A 75 26.95 -4.41 10.66
N ARG A 76 28.06 -4.00 10.04
CA ARG A 76 28.15 -2.71 9.35
C ARG A 76 27.20 -2.73 8.17
N LEU A 77 26.31 -1.75 8.11
CA LEU A 77 25.29 -1.65 7.06
C LEU A 77 25.69 -0.60 6.01
N GLU A 78 25.93 -1.06 4.79
CA GLU A 78 26.13 -0.18 3.63
C GLU A 78 24.83 0.01 2.87
N ALA A 79 24.42 1.26 2.68
CA ALA A 79 23.12 1.59 2.13
C ALA A 79 23.23 2.16 0.72
N TYR A 80 22.66 1.44 -0.24
CA TYR A 80 22.68 1.82 -1.65
C TYR A 80 21.27 2.00 -2.18
N LEU A 81 21.00 3.19 -2.70
CA LEU A 81 19.77 3.51 -3.39
C LEU A 81 20.03 3.59 -4.89
N LEU A 82 19.42 2.69 -5.65
CA LEU A 82 19.59 2.63 -7.09
C LEU A 82 18.91 3.83 -7.77
N ARG A 83 19.69 4.60 -8.53
CA ARG A 83 19.20 5.71 -9.35
C ARG A 83 18.11 5.23 -10.29
N GLY A 84 16.95 5.87 -10.21
CA GLY A 84 15.76 5.49 -10.95
C GLY A 84 14.69 6.57 -10.89
N ARG A 85 13.45 6.22 -11.26
CA ARG A 85 12.34 7.21 -11.32
C ARG A 85 11.83 7.65 -9.93
N ALA A 86 12.33 7.08 -8.84
CA ALA A 86 11.82 7.29 -7.49
C ALA A 86 12.95 7.26 -6.45
N THR A 87 13.80 8.28 -6.48
CA THR A 87 14.81 8.54 -5.46
C THR A 87 14.13 9.12 -4.20
N PRO A 88 14.17 8.44 -3.03
CA PRO A 88 13.72 8.97 -1.75
C PRO A 88 14.30 10.33 -1.39
N THR A 89 13.51 11.12 -0.67
CA THR A 89 13.96 12.34 -0.01
C THR A 89 14.66 12.03 1.32
N VAL A 90 15.58 12.91 1.76
CA VAL A 90 16.33 12.81 3.03
C VAL A 90 15.44 12.54 4.25
N ARG A 91 14.18 13.00 4.24
CA ARG A 91 13.21 12.79 5.33
C ARG A 91 12.63 11.36 5.36
N GLN A 92 12.31 10.77 4.20
CA GLN A 92 11.80 9.39 4.09
C GLN A 92 12.81 8.36 4.59
N LEU A 93 14.09 8.74 4.63
CA LEU A 93 15.20 7.93 5.10
C LEU A 93 15.36 8.01 6.62
N GLY A 94 15.21 9.20 7.21
CA GLY A 94 15.13 9.37 8.67
C GLY A 94 13.91 8.70 9.30
N GLU A 95 12.83 8.58 8.52
CA GLU A 95 11.60 7.87 8.87
C GLU A 95 11.78 6.33 8.98
N VAL A 96 12.87 5.74 8.51
CA VAL A 96 13.05 4.28 8.65
C VAL A 96 13.67 3.92 10.01
N GLY A 97 14.20 4.88 10.76
CA GLY A 97 14.82 4.66 12.07
C GLY A 97 16.09 3.80 12.03
N VAL A 98 16.49 3.32 10.85
CA VAL A 98 17.73 2.56 10.65
C VAL A 98 18.80 3.55 10.18
N GLY A 99 19.67 3.94 11.11
CA GLY A 99 20.89 4.66 10.78
C GLY A 99 21.78 3.79 9.91
N ALA A 100 21.85 4.08 8.62
CA ALA A 100 22.94 3.60 7.77
C ALA A 100 24.11 4.57 7.93
N GLU A 101 25.28 4.04 8.30
CA GLU A 101 26.49 4.84 8.55
C GLU A 101 26.97 5.57 7.29
N ALA A 102 26.58 5.09 6.11
CA ALA A 102 26.68 5.81 4.85
C ALA A 102 25.56 5.35 3.90
N MET A 103 24.70 6.28 3.48
CA MET A 103 23.73 6.04 2.41
C MET A 103 24.15 6.79 1.15
N ALA A 104 24.29 6.04 0.05
CA ALA A 104 24.70 6.57 -1.24
C ALA A 104 23.67 6.26 -2.32
N GLU A 105 23.36 7.26 -3.14
CA GLU A 105 22.62 7.07 -4.38
C GLU A 105 23.58 6.65 -5.51
N VAL A 106 23.34 5.46 -6.08
CA VAL A 106 24.28 4.79 -7.00
C VAL A 106 23.61 4.32 -8.28
N THR A 107 24.37 4.24 -9.36
CA THR A 107 24.03 3.48 -10.57
C THR A 107 24.33 1.98 -10.37
N ALA A 108 23.85 1.14 -11.29
CA ALA A 108 24.19 -0.28 -11.28
C ALA A 108 25.72 -0.51 -11.36
N ALA A 109 26.41 0.26 -12.20
CA ALA A 109 27.87 0.16 -12.36
C ALA A 109 28.62 0.56 -11.07
N GLU A 110 28.23 1.67 -10.43
CA GLU A 110 28.83 2.12 -9.17
C GLU A 110 28.57 1.11 -8.04
N PHE A 111 27.37 0.53 -7.97
CA PHE A 111 27.04 -0.51 -7.01
C PHE A 111 27.92 -1.75 -7.20
N LEU A 112 28.07 -2.22 -8.45
CA LEU A 112 28.92 -3.37 -8.76
C LEU A 112 30.38 -3.09 -8.40
N ALA A 113 30.94 -1.95 -8.81
CA ALA A 113 32.31 -1.56 -8.49
C ALA A 113 32.59 -1.58 -6.96
N ARG A 114 31.63 -1.13 -6.15
CA ARG A 114 31.74 -1.13 -4.68
C ARG A 114 31.59 -2.53 -4.06
N THR A 115 30.77 -3.39 -4.65
CA THR A 115 30.47 -4.72 -4.10
C THR A 115 31.41 -5.82 -4.61
N THR A 116 32.12 -5.59 -5.71
CA THR A 116 33.05 -6.54 -6.32
C THR A 116 34.51 -6.04 -6.33
N GLY A 117 34.78 -4.87 -5.74
CA GLY A 117 36.11 -4.28 -5.66
C GLY A 117 37.11 -5.07 -4.79
N ASP A 118 38.39 -4.68 -4.86
CA ASP A 118 39.47 -5.31 -4.09
C ASP A 118 39.20 -5.17 -2.57
N PRO A 119 39.34 -6.26 -1.78
CA PRO A 119 39.22 -6.22 -0.32
C PRO A 119 40.05 -5.13 0.38
N GLN A 120 41.15 -4.65 -0.22
CA GLN A 120 42.02 -3.65 0.41
C GLN A 120 41.47 -2.21 0.38
N ASP A 121 40.46 -1.89 -0.44
CA ASP A 121 39.89 -0.54 -0.58
C ASP A 121 38.57 -0.31 0.21
N GLY A 122 38.28 -1.17 1.19
CA GLY A 122 37.08 -1.08 2.04
C GLY A 122 36.30 -2.38 2.21
N GLY A 123 36.78 -3.48 1.60
CA GLY A 123 36.22 -4.82 1.75
C GLY A 123 34.96 -5.08 0.92
N ARG A 124 34.93 -6.19 0.18
CA ARG A 124 33.67 -6.74 -0.35
C ARG A 124 32.71 -7.05 0.82
N PRO A 125 31.39 -6.82 0.70
CA PRO A 125 30.45 -7.21 1.75
C PRO A 125 30.37 -8.74 1.85
N ASP A 126 30.05 -9.24 3.05
CA ASP A 126 29.80 -10.68 3.25
C ASP A 126 28.45 -11.08 2.66
N VAL A 127 27.48 -10.17 2.76
CA VAL A 127 26.10 -10.35 2.30
C VAL A 127 25.65 -9.14 1.48
N VAL A 128 24.97 -9.42 0.37
CA VAL A 128 24.24 -8.43 -0.42
C VAL A 128 22.75 -8.72 -0.34
N VAL A 129 21.98 -7.79 0.22
CA VAL A 129 20.52 -7.83 0.22
C VAL A 129 19.99 -7.02 -0.97
N LEU A 130 19.41 -7.72 -1.94
CA LEU A 130 18.77 -7.11 -3.11
C LEU A 130 17.28 -6.87 -2.81
N ALA A 131 16.96 -5.71 -2.25
CA ALA A 131 15.60 -5.25 -2.00
C ALA A 131 15.05 -4.49 -3.22
N CYS A 132 14.88 -5.17 -4.35
CA CYS A 132 14.47 -4.54 -5.61
C CYS A 132 13.26 -5.22 -6.28
N VAL A 133 12.77 -4.65 -7.39
CA VAL A 133 11.85 -5.38 -8.28
C VAL A 133 12.58 -6.58 -8.89
N GLY A 134 11.84 -7.63 -9.26
CA GLY A 134 12.43 -8.87 -9.77
C GLY A 134 13.41 -8.65 -10.92
N GLY A 135 13.08 -7.79 -11.89
CA GLY A 135 13.98 -7.51 -13.02
C GLY A 135 15.34 -6.95 -12.60
N THR A 136 15.35 -6.08 -11.60
CA THR A 136 16.59 -5.52 -11.03
C THR A 136 17.34 -6.56 -10.22
N VAL A 137 16.64 -7.40 -9.43
CA VAL A 137 17.27 -8.54 -8.74
C VAL A 137 17.96 -9.45 -9.75
N ARG A 138 17.27 -9.85 -10.83
CA ARG A 138 17.83 -10.70 -11.89
C ARG A 138 19.09 -10.07 -12.50
N ALA A 139 19.03 -8.78 -12.81
CA ALA A 139 20.14 -8.04 -13.41
C ALA A 139 21.35 -7.95 -12.48
N MET A 140 21.15 -7.59 -11.20
CA MET A 140 22.25 -7.51 -10.24
C MET A 140 22.85 -8.87 -9.93
N THR A 141 22.03 -9.92 -9.76
CA THR A 141 22.53 -11.30 -9.59
C THR A 141 23.35 -11.76 -10.79
N GLN A 142 22.90 -11.45 -12.01
CA GLN A 142 23.65 -11.77 -13.23
C GLN A 142 25.00 -11.04 -13.28
N ALA A 143 25.02 -9.75 -12.96
CA ALA A 143 26.25 -8.96 -13.00
C ALA A 143 27.24 -9.32 -11.90
N LEU A 144 26.77 -9.58 -10.68
CA LEU A 144 27.60 -10.08 -9.58
C LEU A 144 28.23 -11.44 -9.94
N ASN A 145 27.49 -12.30 -10.63
CA ASN A 145 28.02 -13.57 -11.13
C ASN A 145 29.06 -13.37 -12.23
N ALA A 146 28.82 -12.46 -13.19
CA ALA A 146 29.75 -12.17 -14.28
C ALA A 146 31.06 -11.49 -13.81
N ALA A 147 30.99 -10.76 -12.70
CA ALA A 147 32.13 -10.13 -12.05
C ALA A 147 32.93 -11.09 -11.13
N ALA A 148 32.40 -12.27 -10.82
CA ALA A 148 33.08 -13.23 -9.96
C ALA A 148 34.35 -13.79 -10.65
N PRO A 149 35.45 -14.04 -9.89
CA PRO A 149 36.69 -14.55 -10.47
C PRO A 149 36.51 -15.91 -11.17
N PRO A 150 37.13 -16.16 -12.33
CA PRO A 150 36.98 -17.39 -13.13
C PRO A 150 37.33 -18.69 -12.39
N ALA A 151 38.09 -18.63 -11.30
CA ALA A 151 38.63 -19.77 -10.56
C ALA A 151 37.92 -20.04 -9.21
N GLY A 152 36.70 -19.53 -9.00
CA GLY A 152 35.95 -19.79 -7.76
C GLY A 152 36.42 -18.94 -6.58
N GLY A 153 36.54 -17.63 -6.81
CA GLY A 153 36.87 -16.68 -5.75
C GLY A 153 35.70 -16.41 -4.79
N PRO A 154 35.99 -15.93 -3.58
CA PRO A 154 34.98 -15.54 -2.61
C PRO A 154 34.06 -14.42 -3.16
N ARG A 155 32.76 -14.67 -3.14
CA ARG A 155 31.69 -13.73 -3.53
C ARG A 155 30.74 -13.49 -2.35
N PRO A 156 30.01 -12.36 -2.30
CA PRO A 156 28.98 -12.17 -1.29
C PRO A 156 27.86 -13.21 -1.40
N VAL A 157 27.23 -13.51 -0.27
CA VAL A 157 25.95 -14.22 -0.22
C VAL A 157 24.85 -13.28 -0.70
N ILE A 158 24.02 -13.73 -1.64
CA ILE A 158 22.94 -12.92 -2.22
C ILE A 158 21.62 -13.30 -1.55
N VAL A 159 21.03 -12.34 -0.84
CA VAL A 159 19.73 -12.47 -0.18
C VAL A 159 18.72 -11.57 -0.90
N THR A 160 17.53 -12.09 -1.17
CA THR A 160 16.42 -11.30 -1.73
C THR A 160 15.09 -11.81 -1.21
N GLY A 161 13.99 -11.14 -1.54
CA GLY A 161 12.65 -11.53 -1.13
C GLY A 161 11.59 -10.62 -1.73
N TYR A 162 10.34 -10.83 -1.31
CA TYR A 162 9.25 -9.92 -1.62
C TYR A 162 9.07 -8.90 -0.51
N VAL A 163 8.81 -7.66 -0.91
CA VAL A 163 8.54 -6.58 0.04
C VAL A 163 7.04 -6.50 0.27
N GLY A 164 6.59 -6.95 1.44
CA GLY A 164 5.17 -7.01 1.81
C GLY A 164 4.46 -8.25 1.27
N VAL A 165 3.14 -8.15 1.13
CA VAL A 165 2.25 -9.27 0.74
C VAL A 165 2.41 -9.60 -0.74
N VAL A 166 2.46 -10.90 -1.07
CA VAL A 166 2.64 -11.38 -2.45
C VAL A 166 1.31 -11.82 -3.06
N TYR A 167 0.69 -10.94 -3.85
CA TYR A 167 -0.65 -11.19 -4.39
C TYR A 167 -0.76 -11.10 -5.92
N GLU A 168 0.27 -10.59 -6.59
CA GLU A 168 0.31 -10.47 -8.04
C GLU A 168 1.64 -10.97 -8.59
N LYS A 169 1.59 -11.53 -9.81
CA LYS A 169 2.76 -11.94 -10.60
C LYS A 169 3.75 -12.80 -9.80
N LEU A 170 3.22 -13.72 -8.98
CA LEU A 170 4.01 -14.60 -8.14
C LEU A 170 5.07 -15.35 -8.95
N ALA A 171 4.67 -16.05 -10.01
CA ALA A 171 5.59 -16.85 -10.81
C ALA A 171 6.70 -16.01 -11.47
N ASP A 172 6.33 -14.99 -12.26
CA ASP A 172 7.30 -14.11 -12.94
C ASP A 172 8.26 -13.44 -11.93
N GLY A 173 7.73 -12.90 -10.84
CA GLY A 173 8.55 -12.25 -9.81
C GLY A 173 9.48 -13.20 -9.07
N LEU A 174 9.12 -14.48 -8.90
CA LEU A 174 9.96 -15.50 -8.27
C LEU A 174 11.05 -15.99 -9.23
N LEU A 175 10.71 -16.26 -10.48
CA LEU A 175 11.68 -16.73 -11.48
C LEU A 175 12.76 -15.67 -11.77
N LEU A 176 12.42 -14.39 -11.64
CA LEU A 176 13.39 -13.29 -11.67
C LEU A 176 14.31 -13.22 -10.43
N ARG A 177 13.90 -13.81 -9.31
CA ARG A 177 14.72 -13.90 -8.08
C ARG A 177 15.50 -15.21 -7.97
N HIS A 178 15.17 -16.21 -8.78
CA HIS A 178 15.88 -17.48 -8.79
C HIS A 178 17.36 -17.26 -9.13
N GLY A 179 18.24 -17.95 -8.40
CA GLY A 179 19.69 -17.80 -8.47
C GLY A 179 20.28 -16.96 -7.34
N ALA A 180 19.46 -16.25 -6.55
CA ALA A 180 19.91 -15.78 -5.23
C ALA A 180 20.16 -16.97 -4.30
N ASP A 181 21.09 -16.83 -3.36
CA ASP A 181 21.41 -17.90 -2.39
C ASP A 181 20.30 -18.11 -1.36
N VAL A 182 19.61 -17.02 -1.03
CA VAL A 182 18.46 -17.00 -0.14
C VAL A 182 17.35 -16.15 -0.77
N VAL A 183 16.18 -16.74 -0.93
CA VAL A 183 14.93 -16.08 -1.27
C VAL A 183 14.01 -16.17 -0.05
N LEU A 184 13.86 -15.04 0.65
CA LEU A 184 13.01 -14.93 1.83
C LEU A 184 11.54 -15.02 1.44
N ALA A 185 10.87 -16.02 2.00
CA ALA A 185 9.43 -16.16 1.98
C ALA A 185 8.87 -15.58 3.29
N ASN A 186 7.94 -14.62 3.19
CA ASN A 186 7.45 -13.82 4.33
C ASN A 186 6.53 -14.60 5.29
N SER A 187 6.31 -15.90 5.03
CA SER A 187 5.48 -16.79 5.83
C SER A 187 5.71 -18.26 5.45
N PRO A 188 5.28 -19.21 6.30
CA PRO A 188 5.18 -20.62 5.91
C PRO A 188 4.35 -20.82 4.62
N TYR A 189 3.22 -20.12 4.51
CA TYR A 189 2.37 -20.16 3.32
C TYR A 189 3.10 -19.72 2.05
N ASP A 190 3.84 -18.62 2.12
CA ASP A 190 4.62 -18.13 0.98
C ASP A 190 5.75 -19.11 0.66
N ALA A 191 6.39 -19.71 1.66
CA ALA A 191 7.48 -20.66 1.44
C ALA A 191 7.01 -21.85 0.61
N ASP A 192 5.86 -22.43 0.94
CA ASP A 192 5.28 -23.55 0.20
C ASP A 192 4.93 -23.15 -1.24
N ARG A 193 4.35 -21.96 -1.42
CA ARG A 193 4.03 -21.43 -2.76
C ARG A 193 5.28 -21.15 -3.59
N PHE A 194 6.34 -20.64 -2.97
CA PHE A 194 7.59 -20.34 -3.64
C PHE A 194 8.27 -21.62 -4.13
N ARG A 195 8.34 -22.64 -3.26
CA ARG A 195 8.85 -23.97 -3.62
C ARG A 195 8.05 -24.58 -4.76
N THR A 196 6.71 -24.55 -4.66
CA THR A 196 5.82 -25.03 -5.73
C THR A 196 6.12 -24.40 -7.09
N VAL A 197 6.39 -23.09 -7.13
CA VAL A 197 6.73 -22.40 -8.38
C VAL A 197 8.09 -22.85 -8.93
N TYR A 198 9.12 -22.95 -8.08
CA TYR A 198 10.46 -23.36 -8.52
C TYR A 198 10.50 -24.82 -8.96
N GLU A 199 9.96 -25.72 -8.14
CA GLU A 199 9.88 -27.15 -8.45
C GLU A 199 9.02 -27.40 -9.69
N GLY A 200 7.92 -26.64 -9.86
CA GLY A 200 7.03 -26.74 -11.02
C GLY A 200 7.69 -26.40 -12.35
N VAL A 201 8.80 -25.66 -12.36
CA VAL A 201 9.61 -25.41 -13.56
C VAL A 201 10.91 -26.23 -13.58
N GLY A 202 11.08 -27.18 -12.65
CA GLY A 202 12.27 -28.00 -12.51
C GLY A 202 13.50 -27.23 -11.99
N ALA A 203 13.30 -26.11 -11.30
CA ALA A 203 14.34 -25.29 -10.73
C ALA A 203 14.57 -25.65 -9.24
N ASP A 204 15.76 -25.32 -8.72
CA ASP A 204 16.11 -25.59 -7.33
C ASP A 204 15.34 -24.68 -6.37
N ALA A 205 14.72 -25.28 -5.36
CA ALA A 205 13.98 -24.57 -4.33
C ALA A 205 14.73 -24.46 -3.00
N SER A 206 15.96 -24.99 -2.90
CA SER A 206 16.75 -24.99 -1.66
C SER A 206 17.11 -23.60 -1.13
N GLY A 207 17.05 -22.57 -2.00
CA GLY A 207 17.22 -21.17 -1.62
C GLY A 207 16.02 -20.55 -0.90
N VAL A 208 14.85 -21.20 -0.87
CA VAL A 208 13.65 -20.64 -0.21
C VAL A 208 13.73 -20.83 1.30
N VAL A 209 13.81 -19.72 2.03
CA VAL A 209 13.87 -19.69 3.49
C VAL A 209 12.68 -18.92 4.03
N GLY A 210 11.94 -19.54 4.96
CA GLY A 210 10.83 -18.87 5.65
C GLY A 210 11.33 -17.84 6.66
N ALA A 211 10.70 -16.68 6.69
CA ALA A 211 10.92 -15.62 7.65
C ALA A 211 9.61 -14.85 7.87
N ALA A 212 9.48 -14.14 8.98
CA ALA A 212 8.41 -13.13 9.09
C ALA A 212 8.77 -11.85 8.32
N LEU A 213 7.79 -10.97 8.13
CA LEU A 213 8.08 -9.61 7.64
C LEU A 213 8.96 -8.87 8.67
N PRO A 214 10.05 -8.20 8.24
CA PRO A 214 11.09 -7.69 9.15
C PRO A 214 10.64 -6.48 9.98
N PHE A 215 9.52 -5.84 9.58
CA PHE A 215 8.92 -4.71 10.27
C PHE A 215 7.82 -5.11 11.27
N LEU A 216 7.50 -6.40 11.41
CA LEU A 216 6.57 -6.85 12.46
C LEU A 216 7.25 -6.72 13.83
N GLY A 217 6.57 -6.01 14.72
CA GLY A 217 6.99 -5.74 16.08
C GLY A 217 6.15 -4.64 16.72
N GLY A 218 6.64 -4.12 17.84
CA GLY A 218 5.93 -3.18 18.70
C GLY A 218 5.19 -3.87 19.83
N GLU A 219 4.71 -3.07 20.77
CA GLU A 219 4.05 -3.59 21.97
C GLU A 219 2.71 -4.24 21.62
N PRO A 220 2.35 -5.35 22.30
CA PRO A 220 1.01 -5.90 22.23
C PRO A 220 -0.04 -4.85 22.58
N TYR A 221 -1.12 -4.84 21.81
CA TYR A 221 -2.26 -3.98 22.00
C TYR A 221 -2.85 -4.17 23.40
N ARG A 222 -3.08 -3.04 24.07
CA ARG A 222 -3.81 -2.98 25.33
C ARG A 222 -4.89 -1.91 25.23
N PRO A 223 -6.17 -2.27 25.37
CA PRO A 223 -7.25 -1.29 25.45
C PRO A 223 -6.97 -0.25 26.53
N SER A 224 -7.27 1.01 26.25
CA SER A 224 -7.06 2.10 27.19
C SER A 224 -8.36 2.82 27.49
N ALA A 225 -8.79 2.77 28.75
CA ALA A 225 -9.93 3.55 29.23
C ALA A 225 -9.61 5.05 29.41
N ARG A 226 -8.33 5.45 29.24
CA ARG A 226 -7.86 6.83 29.46
C ARG A 226 -7.92 7.71 28.21
N ARG A 227 -8.23 7.13 27.04
CA ARG A 227 -8.36 7.84 25.77
C ARG A 227 -9.62 7.36 25.03
N PRO A 228 -10.18 8.18 24.14
CA PRO A 228 -11.25 7.73 23.25
C PRO A 228 -10.82 6.51 22.44
N PHE A 229 -11.79 5.65 22.11
CA PHE A 229 -11.57 4.53 21.20
C PHE A 229 -11.19 5.09 19.82
N THR A 230 -10.00 4.74 19.33
CA THR A 230 -9.43 5.29 18.10
C THR A 230 -9.59 4.31 16.95
N VAL A 231 -10.32 4.73 15.92
CA VAL A 231 -10.43 4.04 14.64
C VAL A 231 -9.46 4.67 13.65
N VAL A 232 -8.55 3.87 13.10
CA VAL A 232 -7.58 4.34 12.10
C VAL A 232 -7.88 3.75 10.75
N PHE A 233 -8.17 4.59 9.77
CA PHE A 233 -8.22 4.19 8.37
C PHE A 233 -6.85 4.37 7.71
N ALA A 234 -6.15 3.28 7.42
CA ALA A 234 -4.87 3.29 6.71
C ALA A 234 -5.09 3.27 5.20
N VAL A 235 -4.74 4.36 4.52
CA VAL A 235 -4.94 4.50 3.07
C VAL A 235 -3.86 3.77 2.26
N GLN A 236 -4.18 3.45 1.01
CA GLN A 236 -3.20 3.05 -0.01
C GLN A 236 -3.12 4.05 -1.16
N PRO A 237 -1.92 4.26 -1.74
CA PRO A 237 -1.76 5.16 -2.88
C PRO A 237 -2.40 4.65 -4.17
N SER A 238 -2.39 3.33 -4.39
CA SER A 238 -2.81 2.71 -5.65
C SER A 238 -4.23 2.15 -5.61
N VAL A 239 -4.73 1.79 -4.42
CA VAL A 239 -6.04 1.14 -4.27
C VAL A 239 -6.92 1.87 -3.25
N PRO A 240 -8.21 2.09 -3.54
CA PRO A 240 -8.85 1.93 -4.85
C PRO A 240 -8.28 2.91 -5.89
N GLU A 241 -8.28 2.52 -7.16
CA GLU A 241 -7.78 3.38 -8.26
C GLU A 241 -8.74 4.54 -8.57
N SER A 242 -10.06 4.28 -8.51
CA SER A 242 -11.04 5.22 -9.00
C SER A 242 -11.36 6.31 -7.98
N ARG A 243 -11.54 7.54 -8.48
CA ARG A 243 -12.05 8.68 -7.68
C ARG A 243 -13.38 8.37 -7.00
N ARG A 244 -14.25 7.61 -7.67
CA ARG A 244 -15.58 7.24 -7.16
C ARG A 244 -15.45 6.40 -5.91
N ASP A 245 -14.62 5.36 -5.96
CA ASP A 245 -14.45 4.42 -4.86
C ASP A 245 -13.77 5.07 -3.65
N ARG A 246 -12.77 5.92 -3.90
CA ARG A 246 -12.15 6.73 -2.83
C ARG A 246 -13.12 7.70 -2.18
N ALA A 247 -13.98 8.33 -2.98
CA ALA A 247 -15.01 9.22 -2.46
C ALA A 247 -16.04 8.45 -1.62
N TYR A 248 -16.45 7.27 -2.07
CA TYR A 248 -17.30 6.37 -1.31
C TYR A 248 -16.68 5.99 0.04
N LEU A 249 -15.42 5.58 0.07
CA LEU A 249 -14.74 5.23 1.34
C LEU A 249 -14.64 6.45 2.27
N MET A 250 -14.33 7.63 1.74
CA MET A 250 -14.30 8.86 2.54
C MET A 250 -15.68 9.20 3.12
N GLU A 251 -16.76 8.98 2.36
CA GLU A 251 -18.14 9.13 2.82
C GLU A 251 -18.44 8.15 3.97
N ARG A 252 -18.07 6.87 3.82
CA ARG A 252 -18.22 5.86 4.89
C ARG A 252 -17.44 6.21 6.15
N ILE A 253 -16.19 6.64 6.02
CA ILE A 253 -15.35 7.08 7.16
C ILE A 253 -15.99 8.27 7.88
N THR A 254 -16.53 9.23 7.13
CA THR A 254 -17.19 10.42 7.70
C THR A 254 -18.47 10.00 8.43
N ARG A 255 -19.28 9.14 7.82
CA ARG A 255 -20.49 8.59 8.44
C ARG A 255 -20.19 7.84 9.72
N HIS A 256 -19.13 7.02 9.75
CA HIS A 256 -18.69 6.32 10.97
C HIS A 256 -18.38 7.31 12.11
N ALA A 257 -17.65 8.39 11.80
CA ALA A 257 -17.35 9.43 12.79
C ALA A 257 -18.63 10.13 13.29
N GLU A 258 -19.59 10.41 12.40
CA GLU A 258 -20.87 11.02 12.76
C GLU A 258 -21.76 10.11 13.63
N LEU A 259 -21.76 8.80 13.36
CA LEU A 259 -22.51 7.80 14.12
C LEU A 259 -21.88 7.51 15.49
N HIS A 260 -20.56 7.63 15.60
CA HIS A 260 -19.80 7.37 16.82
C HIS A 260 -19.01 8.60 17.27
N PRO A 261 -19.69 9.66 17.75
CA PRO A 261 -19.04 10.91 18.16
C PRO A 261 -18.09 10.75 19.36
N GLU A 262 -18.21 9.65 20.12
CA GLU A 262 -17.31 9.27 21.21
C GLU A 262 -15.99 8.67 20.73
N ARG A 263 -15.90 8.25 19.46
CA ARG A 263 -14.69 7.66 18.87
C ARG A 263 -13.84 8.73 18.21
N ARG A 264 -12.53 8.50 18.22
CA ARG A 264 -11.56 9.29 17.45
C ARG A 264 -11.32 8.60 16.11
N VAL A 265 -11.64 9.26 14.99
CA VAL A 265 -11.46 8.70 13.64
C VAL A 265 -10.28 9.38 12.94
N VAL A 266 -9.26 8.59 12.59
CA VAL A 266 -8.02 9.08 11.98
C VAL A 266 -7.80 8.45 10.62
N VAL A 267 -7.59 9.26 9.59
CA VAL A 267 -7.15 8.80 8.26
C VAL A 267 -5.64 8.96 8.17
N LYS A 268 -4.93 7.83 8.16
CA LYS A 268 -3.47 7.80 8.06
C LYS A 268 -3.05 7.81 6.59
N LEU A 269 -2.42 8.90 6.17
CA LEU A 269 -1.93 9.11 4.81
C LEU A 269 -0.50 8.56 4.66
N ARG A 270 -0.15 8.12 3.44
CA ARG A 270 1.19 7.58 3.13
C ARG A 270 2.22 8.67 2.80
N SER A 271 1.78 9.82 2.31
CA SER A 271 2.66 10.92 1.87
C SER A 271 2.05 12.26 2.26
N LYS A 272 2.88 13.29 2.46
CA LYS A 272 2.37 14.67 2.54
C LYS A 272 2.04 15.20 1.14
N PRO A 273 1.11 16.17 1.02
CA PRO A 273 0.85 16.85 -0.26
C PRO A 273 2.15 17.46 -0.82
N GLY A 274 2.54 17.06 -2.04
CA GLY A 274 3.73 17.57 -2.73
C GLY A 274 5.00 16.71 -2.64
N GLU A 275 4.99 15.60 -1.90
CA GLU A 275 6.11 14.65 -1.86
C GLU A 275 6.09 13.73 -3.10
N HIS A 276 7.26 13.49 -3.70
CA HIS A 276 7.38 12.54 -4.82
C HIS A 276 7.38 11.11 -4.28
N THR A 277 6.35 10.33 -4.61
CA THR A 277 6.28 8.90 -4.34
C THR A 277 6.27 8.08 -5.61
N THR A 278 6.68 6.81 -5.52
CA THR A 278 6.70 5.83 -6.63
C THR A 278 5.34 5.70 -7.31
N HIS A 279 4.26 5.96 -6.57
CA HIS A 279 2.89 6.09 -7.04
C HIS A 279 2.40 7.50 -6.69
N ILE A 280 2.00 8.27 -7.69
CA ILE A 280 1.35 9.57 -7.48
C ILE A 280 -0.09 9.28 -7.03
N GLU A 281 -0.48 9.78 -5.86
CA GLU A 281 -1.86 9.70 -5.40
C GLU A 281 -2.72 10.70 -6.19
N GLU A 282 -3.41 10.23 -7.23
CA GLU A 282 -4.20 11.09 -8.14
C GLU A 282 -5.41 11.74 -7.43
N PHE A 283 -5.94 11.10 -6.38
CA PHE A 283 -7.10 11.57 -5.62
C PHE A 283 -6.85 11.50 -4.10
N PRO A 284 -6.18 12.50 -3.51
CA PRO A 284 -5.89 12.52 -2.08
C PRO A 284 -7.16 12.65 -1.23
N TYR A 285 -7.27 11.83 -0.18
CA TYR A 285 -8.39 11.85 0.76
C TYR A 285 -8.66 13.22 1.41
N PRO A 286 -7.66 14.05 1.80
CA PRO A 286 -7.92 15.39 2.33
C PRO A 286 -8.71 16.29 1.37
N ALA A 287 -8.44 16.19 0.07
CA ALA A 287 -9.15 16.97 -0.94
C ALA A 287 -10.61 16.50 -1.10
N LEU A 288 -10.85 15.19 -0.96
CA LEU A 288 -12.19 14.61 -0.98
C LEU A 288 -13.00 15.02 0.26
N ALA A 289 -12.40 14.94 1.45
CA ALA A 289 -13.02 15.35 2.71
C ALA A 289 -13.40 16.85 2.69
N ALA A 290 -12.50 17.72 2.24
CA ALA A 290 -12.77 19.15 2.11
C ALA A 290 -13.94 19.43 1.15
N LYS A 291 -14.03 18.67 0.04
CA LYS A 291 -15.15 18.78 -0.90
C LYS A 291 -16.47 18.29 -0.29
N ALA A 292 -16.45 17.16 0.42
CA ALA A 292 -17.61 16.61 1.11
C ALA A 292 -18.13 17.58 2.19
N ALA A 293 -17.25 18.13 3.02
CA ALA A 293 -17.59 19.12 4.03
C ALA A 293 -18.23 20.39 3.44
N ARG A 294 -17.72 20.87 2.30
CA ARG A 294 -18.33 22.00 1.57
C ARG A 294 -19.73 21.67 1.05
N ALA A 295 -19.92 20.47 0.50
CA ALA A 295 -21.22 20.01 0.01
C ALA A 295 -22.24 19.86 1.16
N ALA A 296 -21.82 19.27 2.29
CA ALA A 296 -22.65 19.13 3.49
C ALA A 296 -23.06 20.51 4.06
N LYS A 297 -22.13 21.47 4.12
CA LYS A 297 -22.42 22.84 4.54
C LYS A 297 -23.42 23.53 3.61
N ALA A 298 -23.28 23.35 2.30
CA ALA A 298 -24.22 23.88 1.31
C ALA A 298 -25.61 23.25 1.43
N ALA A 299 -25.70 21.93 1.64
CA ALA A 299 -26.97 21.23 1.85
C ALA A 299 -27.67 21.67 3.14
N LYS A 300 -26.93 21.84 4.25
CA LYS A 300 -27.46 22.35 5.51
C LYS A 300 -27.98 23.79 5.37
N ALA A 301 -27.26 24.65 4.64
CA ALA A 301 -27.69 26.01 4.34
C ALA A 301 -28.97 26.02 3.48
N ALA A 302 -29.06 25.17 2.45
CA ALA A 302 -30.26 25.03 1.62
C ALA A 302 -31.48 24.54 2.43
N LYS A 303 -31.28 23.57 3.33
CA LYS A 303 -32.35 23.07 4.21
C LYS A 303 -32.82 24.14 5.22
N ALA A 304 -31.89 24.93 5.77
CA ALA A 304 -32.22 26.05 6.65
C ALA A 304 -33.01 27.15 5.91
N SER A 305 -32.58 27.52 4.69
CA SER A 305 -33.31 28.48 3.84
C SER A 305 -34.71 27.99 3.47
N ASN A 306 -34.87 26.70 3.17
CA ASN A 306 -36.19 26.11 2.89
C ASN A 306 -37.10 26.08 4.13
N ALA A 307 -36.55 25.84 5.33
CA ALA A 307 -37.32 25.89 6.58
C ALA A 307 -37.76 27.32 6.93
N VAL A 308 -36.90 28.31 6.71
CA VAL A 308 -37.23 29.73 6.89
C VAL A 308 -38.31 30.16 5.90
N ASN A 309 -38.19 29.79 4.62
CA ASN A 309 -39.20 30.08 3.60
C ASN A 309 -40.56 29.44 3.93
N ALA A 310 -40.58 28.18 4.39
CA ALA A 310 -41.81 27.51 4.81
C ALA A 310 -42.48 28.16 6.03
N SER A 311 -41.69 28.75 6.94
CA SER A 311 -42.20 29.51 8.09
C SER A 311 -42.77 30.89 7.70
N THR A 312 -42.18 31.54 6.69
CA THR A 312 -42.65 32.82 6.13
C THR A 312 -43.94 32.65 5.32
N THR A 313 -44.09 31.54 4.59
CA THR A 313 -45.33 31.21 3.88
C THR A 313 -46.49 30.90 4.84
N ARG A 314 -46.21 30.28 6.00
CA ARG A 314 -47.23 30.05 7.04
C ARG A 314 -47.69 31.36 7.70
N ARG A 315 -46.74 32.26 7.98
CA ARG A 315 -47.03 33.58 8.58
C ARG A 315 -47.81 34.53 7.66
N THR A 316 -47.65 34.39 6.34
CA THR A 316 -48.42 35.17 5.34
C THR A 316 -49.79 34.57 5.02
N ALA A 317 -50.02 33.29 5.32
CA ALA A 317 -51.34 32.65 5.23
C ALA A 317 -52.23 33.01 6.42
N ASP A 318 -51.69 33.03 7.64
CA ASP A 318 -52.45 33.44 8.84
C ASP A 318 -52.83 34.93 8.84
N ALA A 319 -52.04 35.78 8.16
CA ALA A 319 -52.35 37.20 8.02
C ALA A 319 -53.46 37.53 7.00
N ARG A 320 -53.96 36.55 6.22
CA ARG A 320 -55.06 36.73 5.25
C ARG A 320 -56.38 36.08 5.69
N GLY A 321 -56.45 35.53 6.91
CA GLY A 321 -57.61 34.77 7.40
C GLY A 321 -58.69 35.59 8.14
N THR A 322 -58.55 36.90 8.28
CA THR A 322 -59.50 37.73 9.05
C THR A 322 -59.85 39.04 8.34
N VAL A 323 -60.81 39.02 7.40
CA VAL A 323 -61.96 39.96 7.31
C VAL A 323 -62.98 39.34 6.34
N ASN A 324 -64.25 39.23 6.74
CA ASN A 324 -65.36 38.72 5.95
C ASN A 324 -66.44 39.81 5.75
N ALA A 325 -67.14 39.70 4.62
CA ALA A 325 -68.52 40.13 4.31
C ALA A 325 -68.88 41.62 4.10
N GLY A 326 -69.45 41.91 2.91
CA GLY A 326 -70.32 43.06 2.64
C GLY A 326 -70.36 43.53 1.17
N ASN A 327 -71.40 43.15 0.43
CA ASN A 327 -71.76 43.55 -0.96
C ASN A 327 -72.96 44.54 -0.90
N PRO A 328 -73.58 45.06 -2.00
CA PRO A 328 -73.13 45.65 -3.28
C PRO A 328 -73.62 47.13 -3.47
N THR A 329 -73.12 47.87 -4.48
CA THR A 329 -73.92 48.76 -5.37
C THR A 329 -73.05 49.35 -6.50
N ASP A 330 -73.61 49.38 -7.71
CA ASP A 330 -73.20 50.03 -8.98
C ASP A 330 -74.31 51.08 -9.33
N PRO A 331 -74.29 51.97 -10.37
CA PRO A 331 -73.24 52.46 -11.30
C PRO A 331 -73.16 54.00 -11.49
N SER A 332 -72.08 54.51 -12.11
CA SER A 332 -72.12 55.56 -13.18
C SER A 332 -70.73 55.93 -13.77
N ASN A 333 -70.74 56.11 -15.10
CA ASN A 333 -69.69 56.25 -16.15
C ASN A 333 -69.11 57.72 -16.31
N PRO A 334 -68.33 58.17 -17.33
CA PRO A 334 -67.25 57.61 -18.22
C PRO A 334 -65.97 58.53 -18.39
N THR A 335 -65.06 58.09 -19.29
CA THR A 335 -64.06 58.85 -20.14
C THR A 335 -62.62 58.98 -19.59
N ALA A 336 -61.50 58.87 -20.34
CA ALA A 336 -61.19 58.81 -21.77
C ALA A 336 -59.79 58.18 -22.07
N ALA A 337 -59.69 57.55 -23.26
CA ALA A 337 -58.62 57.60 -24.28
C ALA A 337 -57.13 57.27 -23.98
N GLY A 338 -56.56 56.42 -24.86
CA GLY A 338 -55.19 56.59 -25.37
C GLY A 338 -54.28 55.36 -25.38
N ASN A 339 -54.17 54.68 -26.53
CA ASN A 339 -53.13 53.68 -26.89
C ASN A 339 -52.04 54.40 -27.76
N PRO A 340 -50.92 53.81 -28.27
CA PRO A 340 -50.19 52.56 -27.97
C PRO A 340 -48.61 52.67 -28.05
N THR A 341 -47.94 51.49 -28.00
CA THR A 341 -46.70 51.06 -28.73
C THR A 341 -45.24 51.29 -28.25
N ALA A 342 -44.56 50.15 -28.06
CA ALA A 342 -43.32 49.65 -28.71
C ALA A 342 -41.87 50.14 -28.41
N ALA A 343 -41.05 49.14 -28.03
CA ALA A 343 -39.67 48.78 -28.46
C ALA A 343 -38.45 49.70 -28.16
N SER A 344 -37.38 49.09 -27.56
CA SER A 344 -36.02 48.92 -28.16
C SER A 344 -34.86 48.90 -27.13
N ARG A 345 -33.85 48.06 -27.40
CA ARG A 345 -32.45 48.02 -26.86
C ARG A 345 -31.51 48.36 -28.06
N PRO A 346 -30.15 48.46 -27.98
CA PRO A 346 -29.14 48.71 -26.91
C PRO A 346 -27.97 49.68 -27.36
N THR A 347 -26.79 49.64 -26.67
CA THR A 347 -25.35 49.99 -27.02
C THR A 347 -24.67 51.05 -26.11
N ASN A 348 -23.59 50.73 -25.33
CA ASN A 348 -22.10 50.70 -25.53
C ASN A 348 -21.45 52.10 -25.72
N ALA A 349 -20.25 52.52 -25.23
CA ALA A 349 -18.97 51.93 -24.77
C ALA A 349 -18.13 53.00 -23.96
N SER A 350 -17.06 52.72 -23.19
CA SER A 350 -15.61 52.69 -23.57
C SER A 350 -14.70 52.72 -22.29
N ASN A 351 -13.73 51.81 -22.06
CA ASN A 351 -12.24 51.78 -22.31
C ASN A 351 -11.39 52.90 -21.66
N ALA A 352 -10.18 52.77 -21.06
CA ALA A 352 -9.13 51.76 -20.71
C ALA A 352 -8.02 52.51 -19.84
N PRO A 353 -6.73 52.11 -19.58
CA PRO A 353 -5.99 50.81 -19.56
C PRO A 353 -4.97 50.60 -18.35
N ALA A 354 -4.29 49.42 -18.35
CA ALA A 354 -2.91 49.09 -17.91
C ALA A 354 -2.55 48.62 -16.46
N SER A 355 -2.07 47.37 -16.32
CA SER A 355 -0.65 47.00 -16.05
C SER A 355 -0.46 45.55 -15.54
N ASN A 356 0.66 44.92 -15.94
CA ASN A 356 1.12 43.56 -15.61
C ASN A 356 2.02 43.56 -14.35
N ALA A 357 1.82 42.61 -13.40
CA ALA A 357 2.85 42.04 -12.49
C ALA A 357 2.23 40.90 -11.62
N PRO A 358 3.03 39.94 -11.11
CA PRO A 358 2.57 38.57 -10.84
C PRO A 358 1.86 38.41 -9.49
N ALA A 359 0.76 37.67 -9.48
CA ALA A 359 0.05 37.31 -8.26
C ALA A 359 0.88 36.33 -7.42
N THR A 360 1.18 36.79 -6.21
CA THR A 360 1.81 36.10 -5.10
C THR A 360 1.01 34.85 -4.69
N SER A 361 1.74 33.85 -4.22
CA SER A 361 1.24 32.55 -3.74
C SER A 361 0.06 32.67 -2.77
N PRO A 362 -0.94 31.76 -2.81
CA PRO A 362 -1.96 31.71 -1.78
C PRO A 362 -1.34 31.28 -0.44
N PRO A 363 -1.83 31.79 0.70
CA PRO A 363 -1.19 31.57 1.99
C PRO A 363 -1.24 30.10 2.39
N ALA A 364 -0.09 29.60 2.85
CA ALA A 364 0.08 28.30 3.46
C ALA A 364 -0.98 28.11 4.56
N THR A 365 -1.81 27.08 4.41
CA THR A 365 -2.67 26.63 5.50
C THR A 365 -1.77 25.95 6.53
N ASN A 366 -1.48 26.68 7.60
CA ASN A 366 -0.74 26.18 8.75
C ASN A 366 -1.41 24.91 9.30
N ALA A 367 -0.80 23.76 9.01
CA ALA A 367 -1.01 22.52 9.74
C ALA A 367 -0.47 22.73 11.16
N ARG A 368 -1.37 23.05 12.10
CA ARG A 368 -1.03 23.15 13.51
C ARG A 368 -0.82 21.74 14.08
N ASN A 369 0.44 21.38 14.29
CA ASN A 369 0.83 20.39 15.29
C ASN A 369 0.92 21.10 16.65
N ALA A 370 -0.10 20.95 17.49
CA ALA A 370 -0.03 21.17 18.94
C ALA A 370 -1.19 20.41 19.62
N PRO A 371 -0.96 19.71 20.75
CA PRO A 371 -2.01 18.96 21.45
C PRO A 371 -2.86 19.93 22.28
N GLY A 372 -4.18 19.94 22.08
CA GLY A 372 -5.09 20.69 22.97
C GLY A 372 -6.30 21.36 22.32
N GLY A 373 -6.47 21.28 21.00
CA GLY A 373 -7.75 21.64 20.36
C GLY A 373 -8.58 20.39 20.15
N THR A 374 -9.62 20.16 20.95
CA THR A 374 -10.58 19.07 20.70
C THR A 374 -11.27 19.33 19.37
N ALA A 375 -11.01 18.47 18.39
CA ALA A 375 -11.71 18.48 17.12
C ALA A 375 -13.24 18.32 17.38
N PRO A 376 -14.13 18.94 16.59
CA PRO A 376 -15.56 18.82 16.83
C PRO A 376 -16.01 17.36 16.81
N ALA A 377 -17.02 17.02 17.62
CA ALA A 377 -17.60 15.68 17.64
C ALA A 377 -17.97 15.21 16.22
N GLY A 378 -17.57 14.00 15.86
CA GLY A 378 -17.75 13.43 14.52
C GLY A 378 -16.82 13.98 13.43
N SER A 379 -15.69 14.59 13.80
CA SER A 379 -14.69 15.03 12.81
C SER A 379 -13.64 13.95 12.53
N VAL A 380 -13.19 13.92 11.27
CA VAL A 380 -12.11 13.05 10.80
C VAL A 380 -10.79 13.80 10.88
N GLU A 381 -9.80 13.20 11.54
CA GLU A 381 -8.43 13.71 11.63
C GLU A 381 -7.55 13.09 10.54
N PHE A 382 -6.50 13.81 10.10
CA PHE A 382 -5.51 13.28 9.16
C PHE A 382 -4.14 13.18 9.83
N ALA A 383 -3.54 11.98 9.79
CA ALA A 383 -2.22 11.72 10.35
C ALA A 383 -1.18 11.44 9.27
N HIS A 384 0.08 11.79 9.56
CA HIS A 384 1.28 11.52 8.74
C HIS A 384 2.36 10.89 9.64
N GLY A 385 3.50 10.45 9.09
CA GLY A 385 4.61 9.85 9.85
C GLY A 385 4.54 8.32 9.97
N HIS A 386 5.18 7.72 10.99
CA HIS A 386 5.23 6.25 11.14
C HIS A 386 3.87 5.61 11.36
N MET A 387 3.71 4.41 10.81
CA MET A 387 2.55 3.60 11.10
C MET A 387 2.60 3.06 12.54
N GLY A 388 3.78 2.67 13.02
CA GLY A 388 3.99 2.20 14.40
C GLY A 388 3.43 3.16 15.46
N ASP A 389 3.84 4.42 15.41
CA ASP A 389 3.37 5.46 16.35
C ASP A 389 1.84 5.66 16.32
N VAL A 390 1.22 5.45 15.14
CA VAL A 390 -0.23 5.55 15.01
C VAL A 390 -0.90 4.30 15.58
N LEU A 391 -0.34 3.12 15.34
CA LEU A 391 -0.83 1.86 15.88
C LEU A 391 -0.77 1.82 17.42
N ASP A 392 0.19 2.50 18.06
CA ASP A 392 0.29 2.59 19.52
C ASP A 392 -0.96 3.22 20.17
N ALA A 393 -1.66 4.07 19.43
CA ALA A 393 -2.89 4.72 19.86
C ALA A 393 -4.14 4.22 19.11
N THR A 394 -4.07 3.09 18.41
CA THR A 394 -5.17 2.53 17.62
C THR A 394 -5.90 1.43 18.40
N ASP A 395 -7.24 1.42 18.35
CA ASP A 395 -8.07 0.34 18.91
C ASP A 395 -8.78 -0.47 17.83
N LEU A 396 -8.96 0.10 16.63
CA LEU A 396 -9.43 -0.59 15.44
C LEU A 396 -8.66 -0.06 14.22
N LEU A 397 -7.96 -0.94 13.52
CA LEU A 397 -7.39 -0.61 12.22
C LEU A 397 -8.39 -0.97 11.12
N VAL A 398 -8.63 -0.06 10.18
CA VAL A 398 -9.46 -0.24 9.00
C VAL A 398 -8.62 0.02 7.75
N THR A 399 -8.70 -0.83 6.73
CA THR A 399 -8.01 -0.61 5.45
C THR A 399 -8.67 -1.36 4.31
N VAL A 400 -8.42 -0.97 3.06
CA VAL A 400 -8.80 -1.77 1.88
C VAL A 400 -7.84 -2.95 1.72
N SER A 401 -6.55 -2.67 1.75
CA SER A 401 -5.48 -3.67 1.77
C SER A 401 -4.21 -2.96 2.19
N SER A 402 -3.52 -3.42 3.23
CA SER A 402 -2.30 -2.75 3.68
C SER A 402 -1.42 -3.72 4.44
N THR A 403 -0.10 -3.57 4.33
CA THR A 403 0.82 -4.25 5.25
C THR A 403 0.63 -3.76 6.68
N ALA A 404 0.07 -2.57 6.89
CA ALA A 404 -0.36 -2.09 8.20
C ALA A 404 -1.38 -3.02 8.86
N ALA A 405 -2.19 -3.76 8.07
CA ALA A 405 -3.10 -4.78 8.60
C ALA A 405 -2.32 -5.89 9.31
N LEU A 406 -1.22 -6.36 8.72
CA LEU A 406 -0.37 -7.37 9.34
C LEU A 406 0.35 -6.83 10.57
N GLU A 407 0.82 -5.57 10.55
CA GLU A 407 1.41 -4.91 11.72
C GLU A 407 0.41 -4.78 12.89
N ALA A 408 -0.84 -4.41 12.60
CA ALA A 408 -1.89 -4.31 13.60
C ALA A 408 -2.30 -5.67 14.16
N MET A 409 -2.50 -6.66 13.28
CA MET A 409 -2.80 -8.04 13.68
C MET A 409 -1.69 -8.67 14.51
N HIS A 410 -0.41 -8.42 14.17
CA HIS A 410 0.74 -8.89 14.96
C HIS A 410 0.68 -8.35 16.39
N ARG A 411 0.25 -7.10 16.57
CA ARG A 411 0.06 -6.49 17.88
C ARG A 411 -1.25 -6.93 18.56
N GLY A 412 -2.13 -7.67 17.89
CA GLY A 412 -3.44 -8.05 18.43
C GLY A 412 -4.48 -6.92 18.40
N ILE A 413 -4.29 -5.90 17.55
CA ILE A 413 -5.28 -4.84 17.33
C ILE A 413 -6.40 -5.41 16.43
N PRO A 414 -7.69 -5.27 16.81
CA PRO A 414 -8.81 -5.56 15.91
C PRO A 414 -8.60 -4.90 14.55
N THR A 415 -8.73 -5.67 13.47
CA THR A 415 -8.36 -5.21 12.13
C THR A 415 -9.43 -5.57 11.12
N ALA A 416 -10.00 -4.55 10.49
CA ALA A 416 -10.98 -4.68 9.43
C ALA A 416 -10.37 -4.41 8.04
N VAL A 417 -10.53 -5.37 7.15
CA VAL A 417 -10.22 -5.26 5.72
C VAL A 417 -11.55 -5.06 4.99
N VAL A 418 -11.80 -3.84 4.51
CA VAL A 418 -13.15 -3.42 4.12
C VAL A 418 -13.66 -4.13 2.87
N THR A 419 -14.89 -4.63 2.94
CA THR A 419 -15.55 -5.41 1.87
C THR A 419 -16.50 -4.60 1.01
N ASP A 420 -16.74 -3.32 1.32
CA ASP A 420 -17.71 -2.45 0.63
C ASP A 420 -17.53 -2.38 -0.90
N LEU A 421 -16.30 -2.53 -1.39
CA LEU A 421 -15.96 -2.51 -2.82
C LEU A 421 -15.78 -3.93 -3.40
N GLY A 422 -16.24 -4.93 -2.66
CA GLY A 422 -16.06 -6.37 -2.90
C GLY A 422 -14.72 -6.91 -2.42
N VAL A 423 -14.63 -8.25 -2.36
CA VAL A 423 -13.35 -8.96 -2.19
C VAL A 423 -12.82 -9.30 -3.58
N ARG A 424 -11.72 -8.65 -3.98
CA ARG A 424 -11.27 -8.62 -5.38
C ARG A 424 -9.74 -8.61 -5.47
N GLU A 425 -9.21 -9.28 -6.49
CA GLU A 425 -7.79 -9.32 -6.79
C GLU A 425 -7.21 -7.93 -7.00
N ALA A 426 -7.92 -7.09 -7.76
CA ALA A 426 -7.55 -5.70 -8.05
C ALA A 426 -7.44 -4.80 -6.81
N LEU A 427 -8.06 -5.19 -5.69
CA LEU A 427 -7.96 -4.47 -4.42
C LEU A 427 -6.87 -5.06 -3.51
N GLY A 428 -6.34 -6.24 -3.81
CA GLY A 428 -5.40 -6.97 -2.94
C GLY A 428 -6.02 -7.57 -1.68
N ASN A 429 -7.29 -7.26 -1.37
CA ASN A 429 -7.96 -7.69 -0.13
C ASN A 429 -8.29 -9.19 -0.07
N HIS A 430 -8.35 -9.86 -1.22
CA HIS A 430 -8.48 -11.32 -1.34
C HIS A 430 -7.38 -12.10 -0.60
N GLN A 431 -6.21 -11.50 -0.32
CA GLN A 431 -5.17 -12.15 0.47
C GLN A 431 -5.58 -12.42 1.93
N PHE A 432 -6.57 -11.67 2.43
CA PHE A 432 -7.08 -11.81 3.79
C PHE A 432 -8.25 -12.81 3.87
N LEU A 433 -8.52 -13.58 2.81
CA LEU A 433 -9.49 -14.68 2.87
C LEU A 433 -9.08 -15.68 3.96
N GLY A 434 -10.04 -16.05 4.81
CA GLY A 434 -9.83 -16.94 5.96
C GLY A 434 -9.17 -16.27 7.17
N SER A 435 -8.80 -14.98 7.10
CA SER A 435 -8.17 -14.28 8.23
C SER A 435 -9.14 -13.88 9.34
N GLY A 436 -10.46 -13.89 9.10
CA GLY A 436 -11.45 -13.32 10.01
C GLY A 436 -11.53 -11.78 9.98
N ALA A 437 -10.70 -11.10 9.19
CA ALA A 437 -10.60 -9.64 9.17
C ALA A 437 -11.55 -8.93 8.18
N LEU A 438 -12.23 -9.66 7.30
CA LEU A 438 -13.09 -9.07 6.27
C LEU A 438 -14.42 -8.60 6.89
N ALA A 439 -14.70 -7.30 6.80
CA ALA A 439 -15.93 -6.70 7.31
C ALA A 439 -16.34 -5.47 6.49
N SER A 440 -17.63 -5.18 6.38
CA SER A 440 -18.15 -3.96 5.75
C SER A 440 -18.22 -2.80 6.74
N PHE A 441 -18.26 -1.56 6.24
CA PHE A 441 -18.49 -0.41 7.13
C PHE A 441 -19.81 -0.48 7.89
N ASP A 442 -20.88 -1.06 7.33
CA ASP A 442 -22.15 -1.19 8.07
C ASP A 442 -21.96 -2.10 9.30
N GLU A 443 -21.22 -3.21 9.19
CA GLU A 443 -20.87 -4.06 10.34
C GLU A 443 -20.00 -3.32 11.37
N LEU A 444 -19.05 -2.50 10.91
CA LEU A 444 -18.21 -1.69 11.82
C LEU A 444 -19.02 -0.60 12.54
N ASP A 445 -19.98 0.01 11.84
CA ASP A 445 -20.94 0.97 12.39
C ASP A 445 -21.85 0.29 13.44
N ASP A 446 -22.20 -0.98 13.23
CA ASP A 446 -22.94 -1.81 14.19
C ASP A 446 -22.07 -2.30 15.37
N GLY A 447 -20.79 -1.94 15.40
CA GLY A 447 -19.87 -2.21 16.51
C GLY A 447 -19.09 -3.52 16.39
N VAL A 448 -19.10 -4.18 15.23
CA VAL A 448 -18.27 -5.37 15.00
C VAL A 448 -16.78 -5.00 15.07
N LEU A 449 -16.02 -5.78 15.84
CA LEU A 449 -14.57 -5.68 15.93
C LEU A 449 -13.96 -7.00 15.42
N PRO A 450 -13.52 -7.06 14.14
CA PRO A 450 -12.96 -8.28 13.58
C PRO A 450 -11.67 -8.67 14.30
N ASN A 451 -11.63 -9.93 14.75
CA ASN A 451 -10.44 -10.52 15.36
C ASN A 451 -9.81 -11.50 14.38
N ALA A 452 -8.48 -11.44 14.23
CA ALA A 452 -7.79 -12.25 13.25
C ALA A 452 -7.65 -13.71 13.73
N ASP A 453 -7.89 -14.66 12.83
CA ASP A 453 -7.79 -16.09 13.11
C ASP A 453 -6.35 -16.49 13.47
N PRO A 454 -6.08 -17.06 14.66
CA PRO A 454 -4.72 -17.41 15.07
C PRO A 454 -4.03 -18.44 14.17
N GLY A 455 -4.80 -19.34 13.55
CA GLY A 455 -4.29 -20.31 12.59
C GLY A 455 -3.80 -19.64 11.31
N TRP A 456 -4.58 -18.68 10.80
CA TRP A 456 -4.23 -17.84 9.68
C TRP A 456 -2.99 -16.98 10.00
N LEU A 457 -2.95 -16.35 11.18
CA LEU A 457 -1.80 -15.53 11.61
C LEU A 457 -0.49 -16.32 11.62
N ARG A 458 -0.47 -17.53 12.20
CA ARG A 458 0.73 -18.40 12.17
C ARG A 458 1.09 -18.80 10.74
N ARG A 459 0.11 -19.25 9.97
CA ARG A 459 0.32 -19.70 8.58
C ARG A 459 0.88 -18.58 7.69
N HIS A 460 0.46 -17.34 7.93
CA HIS A 460 0.90 -16.14 7.21
C HIS A 460 2.06 -15.40 7.89
N GLY A 461 2.75 -16.03 8.86
CA GLY A 461 3.97 -15.48 9.46
C GLY A 461 3.76 -14.17 10.23
N VAL A 462 2.51 -13.87 10.61
CA VAL A 462 2.16 -12.67 11.39
C VAL A 462 2.49 -12.87 12.86
N ILE A 463 2.31 -14.08 13.37
CA ILE A 463 2.78 -14.49 14.70
C ILE A 463 3.63 -15.76 14.56
N ALA A 464 4.60 -15.93 15.45
CA ALA A 464 5.50 -17.07 15.47
C ALA A 464 5.70 -17.55 16.91
N ASP A 465 5.89 -18.86 17.10
CA ASP A 465 6.12 -19.48 18.41
C ASP A 465 7.60 -19.35 18.88
N GLY A 466 8.48 -18.80 18.03
CA GLY A 466 9.91 -18.56 18.29
C GLY A 466 10.43 -17.36 17.49
N ASP A 467 11.75 -17.15 17.40
CA ASP A 467 12.29 -16.05 16.59
C ASP A 467 12.09 -16.36 15.09
N PRO A 468 11.31 -15.53 14.37
CA PRO A 468 10.99 -15.77 12.97
C PRO A 468 12.19 -15.61 12.00
N PHE A 469 13.38 -15.25 12.49
CA PHE A 469 14.60 -15.11 11.68
C PHE A 469 15.70 -16.13 12.03
N ASP A 470 15.47 -17.07 12.94
CA ASP A 470 16.47 -18.09 13.32
C ASP A 470 16.98 -18.87 12.10
N ALA A 471 16.06 -19.44 11.31
CA ALA A 471 16.40 -20.20 10.11
C ALA A 471 17.14 -19.35 9.06
N VAL A 472 16.84 -18.04 8.99
CA VAL A 472 17.54 -17.12 8.09
C VAL A 472 18.98 -16.93 8.54
N ARG A 473 19.20 -16.70 9.84
CA ARG A 473 20.55 -16.49 10.39
C ARG A 473 21.40 -17.74 10.26
N GLU A 474 20.86 -18.90 10.57
CA GLU A 474 21.54 -20.19 10.38
C GLU A 474 21.95 -20.38 8.91
N ARG A 475 21.01 -20.19 7.98
CA ARG A 475 21.28 -20.37 6.56
C ARG A 475 22.30 -19.37 6.03
N VAL A 476 22.16 -18.08 6.38
CA VAL A 476 23.09 -17.03 5.93
C VAL A 476 24.47 -17.26 6.52
N GLY A 477 24.58 -17.60 7.81
CA GLY A 477 25.87 -17.91 8.46
C GLY A 477 26.60 -19.05 7.75
N ALA A 478 25.91 -20.17 7.49
CA ALA A 478 26.48 -21.30 6.76
C ALA A 478 26.94 -20.93 5.33
N LEU A 479 26.23 -20.03 4.64
CA LEU A 479 26.62 -19.56 3.32
C LEU A 479 27.80 -18.60 3.36
N VAL A 480 27.89 -17.75 4.38
CA VAL A 480 29.02 -16.84 4.62
C VAL A 480 30.29 -17.64 4.91
N ASP A 481 30.22 -18.68 5.74
CA ASP A 481 31.36 -19.57 6.02
C ASP A 481 31.84 -20.28 4.75
N ARG A 482 30.92 -20.73 3.91
CA ARG A 482 31.25 -21.31 2.60
C ARG A 482 31.87 -20.28 1.67
N ALA A 483 31.38 -19.04 1.67
CA ALA A 483 31.92 -17.95 0.87
C ALA A 483 33.36 -17.61 1.28
N ALA A 484 33.61 -17.49 2.59
CA ALA A 484 34.93 -17.24 3.15
C ALA A 484 35.94 -18.34 2.79
N ALA A 485 35.48 -19.60 2.71
CA ALA A 485 36.29 -20.73 2.28
C ALA A 485 36.44 -20.86 0.74
N GLY A 486 35.87 -19.95 -0.06
CA GLY A 486 35.88 -20.05 -1.53
C GLY A 486 35.05 -21.23 -2.09
N ARG A 487 34.10 -21.76 -1.30
CA ARG A 487 33.28 -22.94 -1.62
C ARG A 487 31.81 -22.61 -1.90
N LEU A 488 31.49 -21.33 -2.09
CA LEU A 488 30.15 -20.89 -2.46
C LEU A 488 30.02 -20.94 -4.00
N PRO A 489 29.12 -21.77 -4.55
CA PRO A 489 29.01 -21.95 -6.00
C PRO A 489 28.54 -20.66 -6.69
N ALA A 490 28.81 -20.52 -7.98
CA ALA A 490 28.23 -19.45 -8.78
C ALA A 490 26.68 -19.51 -8.75
N PRO A 491 25.98 -18.36 -8.70
CA PRO A 491 24.54 -18.29 -8.89
C PRO A 491 24.06 -19.08 -10.12
N GLN A 492 23.03 -19.91 -9.94
CA GLN A 492 22.39 -20.70 -11.01
C GLN A 492 20.97 -20.20 -11.25
N PRO A 493 20.78 -19.07 -11.95
CA PRO A 493 19.45 -18.52 -12.22
C PRO A 493 18.67 -19.37 -13.24
N TYR A 494 17.36 -19.49 -13.07
CA TYR A 494 16.50 -20.22 -14.00
C TYR A 494 16.39 -19.49 -15.34
N LEU A 495 16.19 -18.17 -15.32
CA LEU A 495 16.08 -17.35 -16.53
C LEU A 495 17.46 -17.10 -17.14
N THR A 496 17.92 -18.00 -18.01
CA THR A 496 19.16 -17.89 -18.80
C THR A 496 18.86 -17.46 -20.25
N GLU A 497 19.88 -17.09 -21.03
CA GLU A 497 19.72 -16.83 -22.47
C GLU A 497 19.16 -18.05 -23.21
N ARG A 498 19.55 -19.26 -22.79
CA ARG A 498 19.04 -20.50 -23.37
C ARG A 498 17.54 -20.70 -23.08
N ILE A 499 17.10 -20.40 -21.87
CA ILE A 499 15.70 -20.61 -21.44
C ILE A 499 14.80 -19.46 -21.90
N ALA A 500 15.29 -18.23 -21.90
CA ALA A 500 14.50 -17.03 -22.09
C ALA A 500 15.14 -16.00 -23.05
N PRO A 501 15.52 -16.40 -24.29
CA PRO A 501 16.30 -15.55 -25.21
C PRO A 501 15.54 -14.27 -25.64
N GLY A 502 14.21 -14.31 -25.70
CA GLY A 502 13.38 -13.14 -26.05
C GLY A 502 13.04 -12.23 -24.86
N TYR A 503 13.26 -12.68 -23.63
CA TYR A 503 12.85 -11.96 -22.42
C TYR A 503 14.04 -11.38 -21.65
N LEU A 504 15.07 -12.20 -21.39
CA LEU A 504 16.20 -11.84 -20.53
C LEU A 504 16.99 -10.62 -21.04
N PRO A 505 17.36 -10.50 -22.33
CA PRO A 505 18.12 -9.34 -22.81
C PRO A 505 17.43 -8.00 -22.53
N GLY A 506 16.10 -7.95 -22.67
CA GLY A 506 15.31 -6.74 -22.39
C GLY A 506 15.21 -6.39 -20.91
N VAL A 507 15.45 -7.34 -20.01
CA VAL A 507 15.56 -7.09 -18.56
C VAL A 507 16.94 -6.53 -18.23
N LEU A 508 18.00 -7.16 -18.76
CA LEU A 508 19.39 -6.79 -18.51
C LEU A 508 19.75 -5.41 -19.11
N ALA A 509 19.32 -5.13 -20.33
CA ALA A 509 19.61 -3.88 -21.04
C ALA A 509 19.07 -2.62 -20.31
N ARG A 510 18.01 -2.75 -19.49
CA ARG A 510 17.48 -1.63 -18.68
C ARG A 510 18.46 -1.13 -17.62
N HIS A 511 19.44 -1.96 -17.29
CA HIS A 511 20.48 -1.70 -16.30
C HIS A 511 21.86 -1.53 -16.96
N GLY A 512 21.93 -1.39 -18.29
CA GLY A 512 23.18 -1.25 -19.02
C GLY A 512 24.02 -2.53 -19.08
N LEU A 513 23.39 -3.69 -18.93
CA LEU A 513 24.07 -4.99 -18.96
C LEU A 513 23.88 -5.70 -20.29
N THR A 514 24.95 -6.34 -20.76
CA THR A 514 24.93 -7.30 -21.86
C THR A 514 24.25 -8.61 -21.43
N PRO A 515 23.83 -9.47 -22.38
CA PRO A 515 23.20 -10.76 -22.07
C PRO A 515 24.03 -11.68 -21.15
N ASP A 516 25.35 -11.65 -21.27
CA ASP A 516 26.31 -12.37 -20.42
C ASP A 516 26.52 -11.72 -19.04
N GLY A 517 25.91 -10.56 -18.77
CA GLY A 517 25.91 -9.90 -17.46
C GLY A 517 27.01 -8.86 -17.26
N ARG A 518 27.80 -8.55 -18.29
CA ARG A 518 28.85 -7.52 -18.22
C ARG A 518 28.24 -6.14 -18.44
N LEU A 519 28.92 -5.11 -17.96
CA LEU A 519 28.55 -3.73 -18.31
C LEU A 519 28.82 -3.53 -19.80
N ALA A 520 27.84 -2.96 -20.52
CA ALA A 520 27.97 -2.70 -21.94
C ALA A 520 28.96 -1.54 -22.20
N ASP A 521 29.90 -1.73 -23.12
CA ASP A 521 30.89 -0.71 -23.50
C ASP A 521 30.21 0.53 -24.10
N GLY A 522 30.65 1.72 -23.68
CA GLY A 522 30.22 2.99 -24.27
C GLY A 522 28.77 3.42 -23.97
N VAL A 523 28.02 2.66 -23.17
CA VAL A 523 26.73 3.10 -22.64
C VAL A 523 26.99 3.84 -21.32
N PRO A 524 26.89 5.18 -21.26
CA PRO A 524 26.91 5.85 -19.96
C PRO A 524 25.79 5.22 -19.13
N ALA A 525 26.10 4.76 -17.91
CA ALA A 525 25.16 4.12 -17.00
C ALA A 525 23.87 4.94 -16.98
N THR A 526 22.87 4.48 -17.74
CA THR A 526 21.90 5.42 -18.31
C THR A 526 21.08 6.02 -17.19
N ASP A 527 21.14 7.35 -17.08
CA ASP A 527 20.02 8.19 -16.67
C ASP A 527 18.74 7.52 -17.19
N ALA A 528 17.82 7.15 -16.31
CA ALA A 528 16.61 6.37 -16.61
C ALA A 528 15.58 7.13 -17.48
N ARG A 529 16.03 7.73 -18.59
CA ARG A 529 15.25 8.41 -19.63
C ARG A 529 14.80 7.46 -20.75
N VAL A 530 14.70 6.15 -20.49
CA VAL A 530 13.90 5.26 -21.35
C VAL A 530 12.42 5.48 -21.05
N GLY A 531 11.90 6.58 -21.59
CA GLY A 531 10.52 7.02 -21.41
C GLY A 531 10.13 8.23 -22.25
N GLY A 532 11.09 8.90 -22.91
CA GLY A 532 10.83 10.02 -23.82
C GLY A 532 10.29 9.56 -25.17
N VAL A 533 11.01 8.66 -25.86
CA VAL A 533 10.65 8.20 -27.21
C VAL A 533 9.34 7.39 -27.19
N ARG A 534 9.14 6.52 -26.20
CA ARG A 534 7.90 5.75 -26.05
C ARG A 534 6.71 6.61 -25.61
N ARG A 535 6.91 7.74 -24.92
CA ARG A 535 5.83 8.74 -24.66
C ARG A 535 5.56 9.61 -25.88
N PHE A 536 6.57 9.96 -26.65
CA PHE A 536 6.42 10.74 -27.88
C PHE A 536 5.61 9.94 -28.91
N VAL A 537 5.98 8.68 -29.16
CA VAL A 537 5.22 7.76 -30.05
C VAL A 537 3.79 7.52 -29.52
N ARG A 538 3.61 7.39 -28.20
CA ARG A 538 2.27 7.20 -27.58
C ARG A 538 1.44 8.49 -27.48
N ARG A 539 2.06 9.67 -27.63
CA ARG A 539 1.39 10.98 -27.70
C ARG A 539 0.97 11.27 -29.14
N VAL A 540 1.85 11.04 -30.11
CA VAL A 540 1.56 11.15 -31.55
C VAL A 540 0.45 10.19 -31.98
N THR A 541 0.45 8.94 -31.49
CA THR A 541 -0.64 7.98 -31.76
C THR A 541 -1.94 8.31 -31.04
N ARG A 542 -1.90 8.92 -29.85
CA ARG A 542 -3.11 9.33 -29.10
C ARG A 542 -3.74 10.61 -29.66
N ASP A 543 -2.95 11.52 -30.21
CA ASP A 543 -3.44 12.73 -30.86
C ASP A 543 -4.01 12.43 -32.25
N ALA A 544 -3.41 11.48 -32.99
CA ALA A 544 -3.98 10.93 -34.23
C ALA A 544 -5.30 10.17 -33.97
N ALA A 545 -5.38 9.35 -32.92
CA ALA A 545 -6.62 8.65 -32.56
C ALA A 545 -7.73 9.61 -32.08
N ARG A 546 -7.39 10.71 -31.39
CA ARG A 546 -8.35 11.76 -30.97
C ARG A 546 -8.83 12.66 -32.12
N ALA A 547 -8.08 12.76 -33.21
CA ALA A 547 -8.52 13.44 -34.43
C ALA A 547 -9.53 12.58 -35.22
N VAL A 548 -9.25 11.27 -35.36
CA VAL A 548 -10.14 10.31 -36.03
C VAL A 548 -11.44 10.08 -35.24
N TYR A 549 -11.37 10.03 -33.90
CA TYR A 549 -12.56 9.85 -33.06
C TYR A 549 -13.48 11.08 -33.00
N ARG A 550 -12.92 12.30 -33.15
CA ARG A 550 -13.73 13.53 -33.25
C ARG A 550 -14.37 13.72 -34.62
N HIS A 551 -13.79 13.17 -35.69
CA HIS A 551 -14.37 13.23 -37.02
C HIS A 551 -15.47 12.17 -37.26
N GLY A 552 -15.35 10.98 -36.65
CA GLY A 552 -16.38 9.93 -36.74
C GLY A 552 -17.70 10.29 -36.03
N VAL A 553 -17.63 10.93 -34.86
CA VAL A 553 -18.81 11.22 -34.02
C VAL A 553 -19.65 12.40 -34.54
N GLN A 554 -19.07 13.32 -35.32
CA GLN A 554 -19.82 14.46 -35.86
C GLN A 554 -20.50 14.20 -37.21
N ARG A 555 -20.14 13.14 -37.96
CA ARG A 555 -20.75 12.84 -39.27
C ARG A 555 -21.49 11.51 -39.38
N VAL A 556 -21.18 10.50 -38.56
CA VAL A 556 -21.78 9.16 -38.71
C VAL A 556 -23.01 8.96 -37.80
N ALA A 557 -23.07 9.62 -36.64
CA ALA A 557 -24.21 9.51 -35.72
C ALA A 557 -25.56 10.07 -36.25
N PRO A 558 -25.61 11.14 -37.08
CA PRO A 558 -26.88 11.62 -37.64
C PRO A 558 -27.40 10.76 -38.80
N ALA A 559 -26.54 10.02 -39.50
CA ALA A 559 -26.91 9.17 -40.64
C ALA A 559 -27.53 7.84 -40.18
N ILE A 560 -27.02 7.25 -39.10
CA ILE A 560 -27.53 5.99 -38.55
C ILE A 560 -28.92 6.17 -37.91
N ARG A 561 -29.26 7.37 -37.39
CA ARG A 561 -30.62 7.65 -36.89
C ARG A 561 -31.68 7.84 -37.98
N ARG A 562 -31.30 8.12 -39.24
CA ARG A 562 -32.26 8.23 -40.36
C ARG A 562 -32.55 6.89 -41.05
N TRP A 563 -31.76 5.86 -40.80
CA TRP A 563 -31.98 4.52 -41.38
C TRP A 563 -32.77 3.57 -40.45
N GLY A 564 -33.09 4.00 -39.23
CA GLY A 564 -33.91 3.24 -38.28
C GLY A 564 -35.39 3.64 -38.23
N GLN A 565 -35.89 4.40 -39.22
CA GLN A 565 -37.29 4.85 -39.30
C GLN A 565 -37.92 4.66 -40.71
N VAL A 566 -37.48 3.64 -41.45
CA VAL A 566 -38.20 3.17 -42.66
C VAL A 566 -38.55 1.71 -42.47
#